data_AF-A0A3N2N547-F1
#
_entry.id   AF-A0A3N2N547-F1
#
_cell.length_a   1.000
_cell.length_b   1.000
_cell.length_c   1.000
_cell.angle_alpha   90.00
_cell.angle_beta   90.00
_cell.angle_gamma   90.00
#
_symmetry.space_group_name_H-M   'P 1'
#
loop_
_entity.id
_entity.type
_entity.pdbx_description
1 polymer ?
#
loop_
_entity_poly.entity_id
_entity_poly.type
_entity_poly.pdbx_seq_one_letter_code
_entity_poly.pdbx_strand_id
1 'polypeptide(L)'
;MRIYFLGRNNDDKGTQLEILTKRILMQHGLTNVMRDEVGPGANEIDVTAEIIHNVGLSEIKIPVICECKAYDTAVTMPQWLKFLGKLYVEQKINSNTYGYFIALTDVNGNVWGHYKHLKEALRDTSVHLIGKDALIELLTKDYKLNNQHDVEKYAQQFTNKKIVDSAIIYYDNNVYWIIEFVDHDYTLMTADLQFITEDKYCEMEDLLKKLPFHGYIDIKSEHDSLVRKITLEGIVFCSVILGKNSIDEISEMTYQVCKSKYTYTTEEIIDTLRNNPFVTISDSITINTVYVSNNMVDFYRMLLERPLLPSVISSEIYQQNITEILLNNICEIQGGIKLTVEEKQNCLKILKLSAQALLISLTPDSFINNAMSSPYRLNEINKVAVEKYLGNLMEALENDFSKQEYWDEFHKKFDIETYSFSKKLVINAGKDNELIIQDAPMVRFVQCDISGEKQTIPIIEFSNSQLKENK
;
A
#
# COMPACT_ATOMS: atom_id res chain seq x y z
N MET A 1 14.76 -6.25 14.30
CA MET A 1 14.95 -4.89 13.77
C MET A 1 16.38 -4.39 14.02
N ARG A 2 17.00 -3.75 13.03
CA ARG A 2 18.32 -3.10 13.17
C ARG A 2 18.16 -1.60 13.39
N ILE A 3 19.19 -0.98 13.97
CA ILE A 3 19.29 0.47 14.09
C ILE A 3 20.67 0.92 13.62
N TYR A 4 20.69 1.99 12.83
CA TYR A 4 21.90 2.64 12.33
C TYR A 4 21.95 4.07 12.85
N PHE A 5 23.04 4.44 13.51
CA PHE A 5 23.32 5.83 13.84
C PHE A 5 24.23 6.39 12.75
N LEU A 6 23.76 7.40 12.05
CA LEU A 6 24.56 8.07 11.04
C LEU A 6 25.45 9.11 11.70
N GLY A 7 26.71 9.18 11.29
CA GLY A 7 27.64 10.19 11.74
C GLY A 7 28.80 10.33 10.76
N ARG A 8 29.36 11.53 10.68
CA ARG A 8 30.51 11.85 9.83
C ARG A 8 31.72 11.00 10.23
N ASN A 9 31.88 10.75 11.52
CA ASN A 9 32.91 9.91 12.14
C ASN A 9 32.38 9.29 13.45
N ASN A 10 33.24 8.55 14.17
CA ASN A 10 32.86 7.91 15.43
C ASN A 10 32.55 8.92 16.55
N ASP A 11 33.21 10.08 16.55
CA ASP A 11 32.97 11.12 17.56
C ASP A 11 31.60 11.77 17.37
N ASP A 12 31.17 12.00 16.12
CA ASP A 12 29.84 12.48 15.76
C ASP A 12 28.76 11.45 16.14
N LYS A 13 28.98 10.15 15.88
CA LYS A 13 28.08 9.08 16.36
C LYS A 13 27.95 9.09 17.90
N GLY A 14 29.07 9.26 18.61
CA GLY A 14 29.09 9.39 20.07
C GLY A 14 28.28 10.59 20.56
N THR A 15 28.56 11.76 19.98
CA THR A 15 27.85 13.02 20.26
C THR A 15 26.34 12.87 20.05
N GLN A 16 25.92 12.23 18.96
CA GLN A 16 24.50 11.99 18.68
C GLN A 16 23.85 11.05 19.70
N LEU A 17 24.55 10.00 20.15
CA LEU A 17 24.03 9.13 21.21
C LEU A 17 23.89 9.88 22.54
N GLU A 18 24.83 10.74 22.89
CA GLU A 18 24.74 11.56 24.11
C GLU A 18 23.57 12.56 24.04
N ILE A 19 23.34 13.19 22.88
CA ILE A 19 22.19 14.08 22.65
C ILE A 19 20.88 13.29 22.81
N LEU A 20 20.79 12.10 22.20
CA LEU A 20 19.64 11.22 22.35
C LEU A 20 19.41 10.84 23.81
N THR A 21 20.48 10.44 24.51
CA THR A 21 20.46 10.09 25.93
C THR A 21 19.92 11.22 26.77
N LYS A 22 20.45 12.44 26.58
CA LYS A 22 19.95 13.63 27.27
C LYS A 22 18.45 13.80 27.07
N ARG A 23 17.96 13.65 25.84
CA ARG A 23 16.53 13.77 25.52
C ARG A 23 15.69 12.71 26.24
N ILE A 24 16.15 11.45 26.22
CA ILE A 24 15.48 10.33 26.89
C ILE A 24 15.39 10.61 28.40
N LEU A 25 16.48 11.04 29.05
CA LEU A 25 16.48 11.35 30.48
C LEU A 25 15.49 12.47 30.82
N MET A 26 15.48 13.55 30.03
CA MET A 26 14.53 14.66 30.20
C MET A 26 13.08 14.21 30.04
N GLN A 27 12.78 13.35 29.06
CA GLN A 27 11.43 12.81 28.84
C GLN A 27 10.96 11.87 29.97
N HIS A 28 11.89 11.24 30.67
CA HIS A 28 11.61 10.45 31.87
C HIS A 28 11.54 11.29 33.15
N GLY A 29 11.55 12.62 33.03
CA GLY A 29 11.34 13.55 34.15
C GLY A 29 12.60 13.88 34.95
N LEU A 30 13.78 13.51 34.46
CA LEU A 30 15.03 13.92 35.09
C LEU A 30 15.35 15.39 34.76
N THR A 31 16.06 16.03 35.67
CA THR A 31 16.38 17.47 35.59
C THR A 31 17.89 17.69 35.57
N ASN A 32 18.32 18.94 35.32
CA ASN A 32 19.73 19.34 35.27
C ASN A 32 20.59 18.44 34.36
N VAL A 33 20.05 18.08 33.20
CA VAL A 33 20.72 17.15 32.28
C VAL A 33 21.84 17.86 31.50
N MET A 34 23.09 17.53 31.81
CA MET A 34 24.30 18.10 31.20
C MET A 34 25.08 17.03 30.43
N ARG A 35 25.89 17.44 29.45
CA ARG A 35 26.83 16.56 28.74
C ARG A 35 28.26 16.97 29.07
N ASP A 36 29.20 16.05 28.87
CA ASP A 36 30.65 16.31 28.89
C ASP A 36 31.14 16.91 30.22
N GLU A 37 30.69 16.35 31.35
CA GLU A 37 31.09 16.83 32.67
C GLU A 37 32.44 16.22 33.10
N VAL A 38 33.41 17.07 33.44
CA VAL A 38 34.75 16.63 33.85
C VAL A 38 34.87 16.70 35.37
N GLY A 39 34.88 15.53 36.02
CA GLY A 39 35.09 15.39 37.45
C GLY A 39 36.56 15.39 37.89
N PRO A 40 36.82 15.31 39.22
CA PRO A 40 38.17 15.26 39.77
C PRO A 40 39.02 14.14 39.16
N GLY A 41 40.27 14.45 38.80
CA GLY A 41 41.18 13.48 38.17
C GLY A 41 40.98 13.29 36.66
N ALA A 42 40.35 14.25 35.98
CA ALA A 42 40.01 14.19 34.55
C ALA A 42 39.05 13.02 34.21
N ASN A 43 38.17 12.68 35.14
CA ASN A 43 37.14 11.67 34.93
C ASN A 43 35.96 12.30 34.19
N GLU A 44 35.91 12.10 32.87
CA GLU A 44 34.83 12.58 32.00
C GLU A 44 33.59 11.68 32.13
N ILE A 45 32.42 12.29 32.30
CA ILE A 45 31.11 11.62 32.31
C ILE A 45 30.30 12.15 31.12
N ASP A 46 29.86 11.24 30.26
CA ASP A 46 29.27 11.57 28.97
C ASP A 46 27.96 12.37 29.15
N VAL A 47 27.07 11.94 30.06
CA VAL A 47 25.85 12.68 30.44
C VAL A 47 25.60 12.57 31.95
N THR A 48 25.22 13.67 32.59
CA THR A 48 24.79 13.73 34.00
C THR A 48 23.37 14.27 34.12
N ALA A 49 22.64 13.86 35.16
CA ALA A 49 21.27 14.28 35.44
C ALA A 49 20.93 14.15 36.93
N GLU A 50 19.76 14.67 37.33
CA GLU A 50 19.24 14.57 38.69
C GLU A 50 17.80 14.05 38.70
N ILE A 51 17.52 13.06 39.56
CA ILE A 51 16.16 12.69 39.95
C ILE A 51 15.76 13.55 41.15
N ILE A 52 14.59 14.21 41.06
CA ILE A 52 14.03 14.98 42.17
C ILE A 52 12.98 14.14 42.89
N HIS A 53 13.24 13.83 44.16
CA HIS A 53 12.26 13.23 45.06
C HIS A 53 11.71 14.28 46.03
N ASN A 54 10.41 14.52 45.98
CA ASN A 54 9.72 15.39 46.91
C ASN A 54 9.40 14.62 48.20
N VAL A 55 10.03 15.02 49.31
CA VAL A 55 9.75 14.46 50.64
C VAL A 55 9.26 15.59 51.54
N GLY A 56 7.94 15.74 51.62
CA GLY A 56 7.31 16.85 52.33
C GLY A 56 7.56 18.19 51.64
N LEU A 57 8.18 19.14 52.34
CA LEU A 57 8.56 20.46 51.81
C LEU A 57 10.01 20.49 51.28
N SER A 58 10.71 19.36 51.25
CA SER A 58 12.12 19.28 50.85
C SER A 58 12.30 18.46 49.57
N GLU A 59 13.18 18.94 48.71
CA GLU A 59 13.60 18.24 47.50
C GLU A 59 14.89 17.47 47.79
N ILE A 60 14.86 16.16 47.59
CA ILE A 60 16.04 15.30 47.59
C ILE A 60 16.48 15.12 46.15
N LYS A 61 17.71 15.54 45.85
CA LYS A 61 18.33 15.37 44.55
C LYS A 61 19.20 14.12 44.56
N ILE A 62 18.88 13.19 43.68
CA ILE A 62 19.65 11.95 43.50
C ILE A 62 20.42 12.06 42.18
N PRO A 63 21.76 12.06 42.21
CA PRO A 63 22.57 12.14 41.00
C PRO A 63 22.39 10.90 40.11
N VAL A 64 22.47 11.13 38.81
CA VAL A 64 22.47 10.11 37.78
C VAL A 64 23.65 10.39 36.86
N ILE A 65 24.48 9.37 36.63
CA ILE A 65 25.57 9.43 35.65
C ILE A 65 25.30 8.47 34.52
N CYS A 66 25.70 8.84 33.31
CA CYS A 66 25.50 8.04 32.12
C CYS A 66 26.80 7.94 31.32
N GLU A 67 27.08 6.73 30.84
CA GLU A 67 28.16 6.44 29.90
C GLU A 67 27.56 5.94 28.59
N CYS A 68 27.91 6.59 27.49
CA CYS A 68 27.43 6.32 26.14
C CYS A 68 28.55 5.66 25.32
N LYS A 69 28.25 4.58 24.61
CA LYS A 69 29.21 3.90 23.73
C LYS A 69 28.60 3.59 22.37
N ALA A 70 29.14 4.27 21.35
CA ALA A 70 28.67 4.26 19.98
C ALA A 70 29.58 3.45 19.04
N TYR A 71 29.98 2.24 19.45
CA TYR A 71 30.84 1.38 18.65
C TYR A 71 30.04 0.53 17.66
N ASP A 72 30.67 0.18 16.53
CA ASP A 72 30.11 -0.79 15.57
C ASP A 72 30.25 -2.25 16.05
N THR A 73 31.03 -2.50 17.12
CA THR A 73 31.24 -3.81 17.75
C THR A 73 30.75 -3.85 19.19
N ALA A 74 30.44 -5.05 19.67
CA ALA A 74 29.89 -5.24 21.00
C ALA A 74 30.82 -4.74 22.12
N VAL A 75 30.22 -4.08 23.11
CA VAL A 75 30.97 -3.53 24.26
C VAL A 75 31.64 -4.65 25.07
N THR A 76 32.85 -4.37 25.53
CA THR A 76 33.73 -5.32 26.23
C THR A 76 33.82 -5.06 27.73
N MET A 77 34.28 -6.07 28.49
CA MET A 77 34.44 -5.99 29.94
C MET A 77 35.30 -4.81 30.42
N PRO A 78 36.44 -4.47 29.79
CA PRO A 78 37.22 -3.30 30.20
C PRO A 78 36.42 -1.99 30.19
N GLN A 79 35.57 -1.79 29.18
CA GLN A 79 34.72 -0.59 29.07
C GLN A 79 33.65 -0.59 30.16
N TRP A 80 33.02 -1.75 30.39
CA TRP A 80 32.04 -1.94 31.48
C TRP A 80 32.64 -1.67 32.87
N LEU A 81 33.82 -2.23 33.15
CA LEU A 81 34.51 -2.05 34.44
C LEU A 81 34.97 -0.60 34.64
N LYS A 82 35.39 0.09 33.57
CA LYS A 82 35.72 1.52 33.64
C LYS A 82 34.51 2.33 34.11
N PHE A 83 33.33 2.09 33.51
CA PHE A 83 32.08 2.72 33.93
C PHE A 83 31.72 2.41 35.39
N LEU A 84 31.77 1.14 35.80
CA LEU A 84 31.49 0.76 37.19
C LEU A 84 32.46 1.43 38.17
N GLY A 85 33.72 1.61 37.78
CA GLY A 85 34.69 2.37 38.56
C GLY A 85 34.28 3.84 38.73
N LYS A 86 33.77 4.49 37.68
CA LYS A 86 33.24 5.87 37.76
C LYS A 86 32.05 5.93 38.72
N LEU A 87 31.09 5.03 38.56
CA LEU A 87 29.91 4.96 39.45
C LEU A 87 30.30 4.74 40.90
N TYR A 88 31.26 3.85 41.16
CA TYR A 88 31.74 3.59 42.51
C TYR A 88 32.32 4.85 43.18
N VAL A 89 33.09 5.66 42.44
CA VAL A 89 33.63 6.93 42.95
C VAL A 89 32.50 7.91 43.29
N GLU A 90 31.52 8.08 42.39
CA GLU A 90 30.37 8.95 42.62
C GLU A 90 29.49 8.46 43.79
N GLN A 91 29.37 7.15 43.99
CA GLN A 91 28.65 6.58 45.12
C GLN A 91 29.35 6.78 46.47
N LYS A 92 30.66 7.08 46.48
CA LYS A 92 31.35 7.52 47.70
C LYS A 92 31.01 8.96 48.07
N ILE A 93 30.61 9.78 47.10
CA ILE A 93 30.14 11.15 47.33
C ILE A 93 28.66 11.12 47.72
N ASN A 94 27.83 10.39 46.96
CA ASN A 94 26.40 10.20 47.24
C ASN A 94 26.01 8.73 47.04
N SER A 95 25.73 8.01 48.13
CA SER A 95 25.45 6.57 48.10
C SER A 95 24.21 6.17 47.29
N ASN A 96 23.35 7.13 46.93
CA ASN A 96 22.13 6.88 46.17
C ASN A 96 22.30 7.11 44.66
N THR A 97 23.51 7.46 44.18
CA THR A 97 23.76 7.72 42.75
C THR A 97 23.44 6.51 41.88
N TYR A 98 22.70 6.74 40.80
CA TYR A 98 22.42 5.75 39.76
C TYR A 98 23.38 5.89 38.58
N GLY A 99 23.76 4.76 37.99
CA GLY A 99 24.57 4.71 36.78
C GLY A 99 23.82 4.05 35.62
N TYR A 100 23.80 4.71 34.47
CA TYR A 100 23.26 4.17 33.23
C TYR A 100 24.38 3.97 32.21
N PHE A 101 24.48 2.76 31.67
CA PHE A 101 25.39 2.46 30.57
C PHE A 101 24.56 2.24 29.32
N ILE A 102 24.79 3.05 28.29
CA ILE A 102 24.01 3.06 27.05
C ILE A 102 24.93 2.66 25.91
N ALA A 103 24.61 1.56 25.24
CA ALA A 103 25.39 1.03 24.13
C ALA A 103 24.54 1.00 22.85
N LEU A 104 25.05 1.60 21.77
CA LEU A 104 24.39 1.55 20.45
C LEU A 104 24.30 0.12 19.92
N THR A 105 25.40 -0.60 20.10
CA THR A 105 25.50 -2.04 19.83
C THR A 105 25.27 -2.80 21.12
N ASP A 106 24.96 -4.09 20.98
CA ASP A 106 24.78 -4.95 22.14
C ASP A 106 26.09 -5.10 22.95
N VAL A 107 25.99 -5.59 24.18
CA VAL A 107 27.16 -5.92 24.98
C VAL A 107 27.58 -7.38 24.73
N ASN A 108 28.85 -7.71 24.94
CA ASN A 108 29.26 -9.09 24.82
C ASN A 108 28.76 -9.97 25.99
N GLY A 109 28.80 -11.29 25.83
CA GLY A 109 28.29 -12.24 26.82
C GLY A 109 28.91 -12.13 28.22
N ASN A 110 30.16 -11.67 28.33
CA ASN A 110 30.81 -11.46 29.63
C ASN A 110 30.23 -10.25 30.36
N VAL A 111 29.99 -9.14 29.66
CA VAL A 111 29.35 -7.95 30.21
C VAL A 111 27.91 -8.28 30.62
N TRP A 112 27.16 -8.96 29.76
CA TRP A 112 25.80 -9.39 30.07
C TRP A 112 25.73 -10.30 31.30
N GLY A 113 26.61 -11.31 31.36
CA GLY A 113 26.70 -12.22 32.51
C GLY A 113 27.03 -11.50 33.81
N HIS A 114 27.94 -10.52 33.77
CA HIS A 114 28.29 -9.72 34.94
C HIS A 114 27.16 -8.78 35.37
N TYR A 115 26.50 -8.10 34.43
CA TYR A 115 25.32 -7.27 34.71
C TYR A 115 24.19 -8.08 35.36
N LYS A 116 23.91 -9.28 34.83
CA LYS A 116 22.94 -10.20 35.40
C LYS A 116 23.32 -10.61 36.83
N HIS A 117 24.60 -10.89 37.09
CA HIS A 117 25.08 -11.20 38.43
C HIS A 117 24.86 -10.04 39.41
N LEU A 118 25.16 -8.79 39.01
CA LEU A 118 24.90 -7.59 39.80
C LEU A 118 23.41 -7.46 40.15
N LYS A 119 22.52 -7.61 39.17
CA LYS A 119 21.06 -7.47 39.36
C LYS A 119 20.44 -8.59 40.17
N GLU A 120 20.79 -9.84 39.88
CA GLU A 120 20.08 -11.01 40.42
C GLU A 120 20.71 -11.55 41.70
N ALA A 121 22.04 -11.68 41.72
CA ALA A 121 22.74 -12.26 42.87
C ALA A 121 23.05 -11.21 43.93
N LEU A 122 23.53 -10.03 43.50
CA LEU A 122 23.92 -8.94 44.40
C LEU A 122 22.78 -7.95 44.67
N ARG A 123 21.65 -8.06 43.96
CA ARG A 123 20.47 -7.19 44.07
C ARG A 123 20.80 -5.70 43.92
N ASP A 124 21.81 -5.38 43.13
CA ASP A 124 22.22 -4.01 42.87
C ASP A 124 21.21 -3.30 41.95
N THR A 125 20.45 -2.37 42.53
CA THR A 125 19.45 -1.58 41.81
C THR A 125 20.03 -0.31 41.20
N SER A 126 21.27 0.07 41.53
CA SER A 126 21.88 1.33 41.13
C SER A 126 22.45 1.34 39.72
N VAL A 127 22.77 0.16 39.16
CA VAL A 127 23.37 0.00 37.84
C VAL A 127 22.32 -0.35 36.80
N HIS A 128 22.29 0.34 35.66
CA HIS A 128 21.37 0.08 34.55
C HIS A 128 22.14 -0.07 33.25
N LEU A 129 21.77 -1.09 32.45
CA LEU A 129 22.32 -1.30 31.12
C LEU A 129 21.20 -1.16 30.08
N ILE A 130 21.38 -0.24 29.14
CA ILE A 130 20.50 -0.04 27.99
C ILE A 130 21.27 -0.47 26.74
N GLY A 131 20.94 -1.65 26.22
CA GLY A 131 21.46 -2.14 24.95
C GLY A 131 20.57 -1.76 23.76
N LYS A 132 20.92 -2.28 22.59
CA LYS A 132 20.26 -2.00 21.31
C LYS A 132 18.73 -2.16 21.35
N ASP A 133 18.22 -3.28 21.86
CA ASP A 133 16.79 -3.57 21.82
C ASP A 133 15.98 -2.62 22.72
N ALA A 134 16.50 -2.32 23.92
CA ALA A 134 15.91 -1.32 24.81
C ALA A 134 15.95 0.10 24.19
N LEU A 135 17.01 0.44 23.47
CA LEU A 135 17.11 1.71 22.74
C LEU A 135 16.07 1.80 21.63
N ILE A 136 15.85 0.71 20.89
CA ILE A 136 14.79 0.61 19.88
C ILE A 136 13.41 0.81 20.51
N GLU A 137 13.13 0.19 21.65
CA GLU A 137 11.86 0.36 22.36
C GLU A 137 11.63 1.82 22.78
N LEU A 138 12.66 2.48 23.29
CA LEU A 138 12.61 3.90 23.65
C LEU A 138 12.33 4.78 22.43
N LEU A 139 13.07 4.57 21.33
CA LEU A 139 12.84 5.31 20.09
C LEU A 139 11.44 5.07 19.52
N THR A 140 10.96 3.83 19.58
CA THR A 140 9.60 3.46 19.16
C THR A 140 8.55 4.26 19.93
N LYS A 141 8.72 4.38 21.24
CA LYS A 141 7.82 5.15 22.10
C LYS A 141 7.93 6.66 21.83
N ASP A 142 9.14 7.20 21.79
CA ASP A 142 9.36 8.65 21.75
C ASP A 142 9.02 9.26 20.39
N TYR A 143 9.28 8.52 19.31
CA TYR A 143 8.98 8.94 17.93
C TYR A 143 7.69 8.34 17.39
N LYS A 144 6.95 7.56 18.20
CA LYS A 144 5.71 6.87 17.81
C LYS A 144 5.90 6.05 16.54
N LEU A 145 6.97 5.26 16.49
CA LEU A 145 7.30 4.49 15.30
C LEU A 145 6.24 3.43 15.04
N ASN A 146 5.89 3.27 13.77
CA ASN A 146 5.07 2.16 13.29
C ASN A 146 5.82 0.83 13.49
N ASN A 147 5.09 -0.29 13.56
CA ASN A 147 5.77 -1.58 13.56
C ASN A 147 6.38 -1.86 12.18
N GLN A 148 7.42 -2.70 12.17
CA GLN A 148 8.17 -3.04 10.95
C GLN A 148 7.27 -3.55 9.81
N HIS A 149 6.30 -4.40 10.13
CA HIS A 149 5.41 -5.01 9.15
C HIS A 149 4.51 -3.97 8.45
N ASP A 150 3.97 -3.01 9.21
CA ASP A 150 3.11 -1.96 8.66
C ASP A 150 3.87 -1.01 7.75
N VAL A 151 5.13 -0.70 8.09
CA VAL A 151 6.04 0.09 7.24
C VAL A 151 6.28 -0.61 5.90
N GLU A 152 6.64 -1.89 5.95
CA GLU A 152 6.90 -2.70 4.75
C GLU A 152 5.63 -2.81 3.88
N LYS A 153 4.48 -3.08 4.50
CA LYS A 153 3.19 -3.15 3.81
C LYS A 153 2.79 -1.83 3.17
N TYR A 154 3.08 -0.71 3.81
CA TYR A 154 2.82 0.61 3.25
C TYR A 154 3.72 0.90 2.04
N ALA A 155 5.03 0.65 2.14
CA ALA A 155 5.97 0.82 1.03
C ALA A 155 5.63 -0.05 -0.18
N GLN A 156 5.15 -1.29 0.05
CA GLN A 156 4.73 -2.20 -1.01
C GLN A 156 3.54 -1.69 -1.85
N GLN A 157 2.81 -0.68 -1.39
CA GLN A 157 1.74 -0.03 -2.18
C GLN A 157 2.30 0.79 -3.35
N PHE A 158 3.56 1.22 -3.26
CA PHE A 158 4.21 2.09 -4.25
C PHE A 158 5.09 1.32 -5.24
N THR A 159 5.54 0.12 -4.87
CA THR A 159 6.48 -0.65 -5.70
C THR A 159 6.17 -2.14 -5.71
N ASN A 160 6.48 -2.81 -6.82
CA ASN A 160 6.45 -4.27 -6.94
C ASN A 160 7.81 -4.92 -6.59
N LYS A 161 8.81 -4.11 -6.23
CA LYS A 161 10.11 -4.61 -5.76
C LYS A 161 9.91 -5.41 -4.48
N LYS A 162 10.65 -6.51 -4.35
CA LYS A 162 10.61 -7.37 -3.17
C LYS A 162 11.43 -6.74 -2.05
N ILE A 163 10.78 -6.50 -0.91
CA ILE A 163 11.43 -6.03 0.32
C ILE A 163 12.20 -7.20 0.97
N VAL A 164 13.42 -6.94 1.43
CA VAL A 164 14.34 -7.89 2.07
C VAL A 164 14.33 -7.73 3.58
N ASP A 165 14.51 -6.50 4.07
CA ASP A 165 14.49 -6.15 5.50
C ASP A 165 14.14 -4.66 5.64
N SER A 166 13.83 -4.23 6.86
CA SER A 166 13.74 -2.83 7.20
C SER A 166 14.35 -2.53 8.56
N ALA A 167 14.92 -1.33 8.67
CA ALA A 167 15.68 -0.92 9.84
C ALA A 167 15.43 0.55 10.18
N ILE A 168 15.81 0.91 11.40
CA ILE A 168 15.74 2.28 11.90
C ILE A 168 17.05 2.99 11.57
N ILE A 169 16.96 4.24 11.15
CA ILE A 169 18.06 5.18 11.07
C ILE A 169 17.81 6.30 12.06
N TYR A 170 18.82 6.61 12.89
CA TYR A 170 18.86 7.81 13.70
C TYR A 170 19.90 8.77 13.14
N TYR A 171 19.47 10.00 12.86
CA TYR A 171 20.36 11.07 12.44
C TYR A 171 19.79 12.44 12.83
N ASP A 172 20.63 13.27 13.46
CA ASP A 172 20.31 14.66 13.79
C ASP A 172 18.93 14.82 14.46
N ASN A 173 18.72 14.08 15.56
CA ASN A 173 17.47 14.06 16.34
C ASN A 173 16.22 13.60 15.57
N ASN A 174 16.38 13.02 14.39
CA ASN A 174 15.29 12.46 13.60
C ASN A 174 15.44 10.95 13.47
N VAL A 175 14.30 10.28 13.34
CA VAL A 175 14.22 8.84 13.08
C VAL A 175 13.61 8.61 11.71
N TYR A 176 14.27 7.77 10.94
CA TYR A 176 13.85 7.33 9.62
C TYR A 176 13.77 5.81 9.56
N TRP A 177 12.94 5.31 8.67
CA TRP A 177 12.94 3.94 8.21
C TRP A 177 13.81 3.84 6.97
N ILE A 178 14.67 2.82 6.93
CA ILE A 178 15.29 2.34 5.70
C ILE A 178 14.67 1.00 5.33
N ILE A 179 14.21 0.92 4.09
CA ILE A 179 13.56 -0.27 3.54
C ILE A 179 14.45 -0.78 2.44
N GLU A 180 15.02 -1.97 2.66
CA GLU A 180 15.95 -2.62 1.75
C GLU A 180 15.18 -3.52 0.78
N PHE A 181 15.52 -3.43 -0.50
CA PHE A 181 15.02 -4.27 -1.56
C PHE A 181 16.07 -5.31 -1.98
N VAL A 182 15.66 -6.23 -2.84
CA VAL A 182 16.60 -7.12 -3.55
C VAL A 182 17.69 -6.28 -4.25
N ASP A 183 18.91 -6.81 -4.31
CA ASP A 183 20.13 -6.15 -4.83
C ASP A 183 20.73 -5.04 -3.93
N HIS A 184 20.25 -4.93 -2.69
CA HIS A 184 20.67 -3.95 -1.67
C HIS A 184 20.33 -2.49 -2.02
N ASP A 185 19.41 -2.28 -2.96
CA ASP A 185 18.77 -0.97 -3.15
C ASP A 185 17.87 -0.65 -1.96
N TYR A 186 17.60 0.63 -1.73
CA TYR A 186 16.81 1.05 -0.58
C TYR A 186 15.99 2.31 -0.85
N THR A 187 14.94 2.48 -0.06
CA THR A 187 14.24 3.76 0.06
C THR A 187 14.22 4.21 1.52
N LEU A 188 13.90 5.47 1.74
CA LEU A 188 13.88 6.09 3.05
C LEU A 188 12.53 6.75 3.32
N MET A 189 12.08 6.60 4.56
CA MET A 189 10.85 7.21 5.04
C MET A 189 11.09 7.83 6.41
N THR A 190 10.34 8.87 6.74
CA THR A 190 10.30 9.42 8.09
C THR A 190 9.54 8.48 9.05
N ALA A 191 9.65 8.74 10.35
CA ALA A 191 8.90 8.03 11.38
C ALA A 191 7.37 7.98 11.13
N ASP A 192 6.80 9.04 10.53
CA ASP A 192 5.39 9.20 10.18
C ASP A 192 5.02 8.70 8.77
N LEU A 193 5.86 7.87 8.16
CA LEU A 193 5.63 7.23 6.85
C LEU A 193 5.57 8.19 5.66
N GLN A 194 6.23 9.35 5.75
CA GLN A 194 6.45 10.21 4.59
C GLN A 194 7.74 9.81 3.90
N PHE A 195 7.71 9.67 2.57
CA PHE A 195 8.93 9.47 1.80
C PHE A 195 9.81 10.72 1.89
N ILE A 196 11.11 10.52 2.04
CA ILE A 196 12.04 11.65 2.12
C ILE A 196 12.12 12.36 0.77
N THR A 197 12.33 13.68 0.81
CA THR A 197 12.59 14.46 -0.40
C THR A 197 14.02 14.27 -0.89
N GLU A 198 14.27 14.55 -2.17
CA GLU A 198 15.62 14.53 -2.76
C GLU A 198 16.59 15.45 -2.00
N ASP A 199 16.15 16.67 -1.65
CA ASP A 199 16.95 17.60 -0.84
C ASP A 199 17.37 16.97 0.50
N LYS A 200 16.45 16.29 1.18
CA LYS A 200 16.73 15.66 2.48
C LYS A 200 17.62 14.43 2.33
N TYR A 201 17.47 13.68 1.24
CA TYR A 201 18.36 12.57 0.90
C TYR A 201 19.80 13.06 0.69
N CYS A 202 19.98 14.14 -0.08
CA CYS A 202 21.29 14.74 -0.36
C CYS A 202 22.05 15.14 0.91
N GLU A 203 21.36 15.58 1.98
CA GLU A 203 21.98 15.87 3.27
C GLU A 203 22.60 14.64 3.95
N MET A 204 22.07 13.44 3.65
CA MET A 204 22.42 12.19 4.31
C MET A 204 23.21 11.24 3.40
N GLU A 205 23.30 11.52 2.11
CA GLU A 205 23.83 10.63 1.06
C GLU A 205 25.21 10.06 1.42
N ASP A 206 26.17 10.93 1.76
CA ASP A 206 27.55 10.54 2.09
C ASP A 206 27.64 9.68 3.36
N LEU A 207 26.67 9.82 4.28
CA LEU A 207 26.59 9.02 5.50
C LEU A 207 25.98 7.65 5.19
N LEU A 208 24.95 7.61 4.34
CA LEU A 208 24.26 6.40 3.93
C LEU A 208 25.14 5.49 3.07
N LYS A 209 26.05 6.04 2.26
CA LYS A 209 27.05 5.28 1.47
C LYS A 209 28.01 4.44 2.33
N LYS A 210 28.10 4.70 3.64
CA LYS A 210 28.91 3.90 4.59
C LYS A 210 28.19 2.66 5.10
N LEU A 211 26.88 2.57 4.87
CA LEU A 211 26.06 1.42 5.22
C LEU A 211 26.12 0.37 4.11
N PRO A 212 25.69 -0.89 4.34
CA PRO A 212 25.82 -1.98 3.37
C PRO A 212 24.78 -1.93 2.24
N PHE A 213 24.34 -0.74 1.83
CA PHE A 213 23.33 -0.53 0.79
C PHE A 213 23.97 0.05 -0.47
N HIS A 214 23.38 -0.24 -1.65
CA HIS A 214 23.98 0.12 -2.94
C HIS A 214 23.37 1.37 -3.58
N GLY A 215 22.05 1.44 -3.73
CA GLY A 215 21.38 2.52 -4.46
C GLY A 215 20.12 3.03 -3.75
N TYR A 216 20.00 4.35 -3.64
CA TYR A 216 18.74 4.97 -3.21
C TYR A 216 17.74 4.99 -4.37
N ILE A 217 16.51 4.61 -4.07
CA ILE A 217 15.38 4.65 -4.99
C ILE A 217 14.27 5.49 -4.36
N ASP A 218 13.83 6.51 -5.07
CA ASP A 218 12.61 7.23 -4.77
C ASP A 218 11.41 6.46 -5.33
N ILE A 219 10.92 5.48 -4.57
CA ILE A 219 9.78 4.65 -4.99
C ILE A 219 8.49 5.46 -5.14
N LYS A 220 8.39 6.63 -4.48
CA LYS A 220 7.23 7.50 -4.58
C LYS A 220 7.22 8.21 -5.92
N SER A 221 8.36 8.77 -6.32
CA SER A 221 8.53 9.39 -7.63
C SER A 221 8.39 8.39 -8.79
N GLU A 222 8.96 7.18 -8.64
CA GLU A 222 8.76 6.10 -9.62
C GLU A 222 7.27 5.73 -9.77
N HIS A 223 6.57 5.55 -8.64
CA HIS A 223 5.14 5.25 -8.63
C HIS A 223 4.32 6.38 -9.26
N ASP A 224 4.58 7.63 -8.88
CA ASP A 224 3.84 8.78 -9.41
C ASP A 224 4.08 8.96 -10.91
N SER A 225 5.30 8.70 -11.38
CA SER A 225 5.63 8.69 -12.80
C SER A 225 4.89 7.58 -13.56
N LEU A 226 4.80 6.38 -12.98
CA LEU A 226 4.06 5.26 -13.55
C LEU A 226 2.55 5.54 -13.60
N VAL A 227 1.97 6.02 -12.50
CA VAL A 227 0.53 6.39 -12.44
C VAL A 227 0.23 7.50 -13.44
N ARG A 228 1.10 8.51 -13.55
CA ARG A 228 0.97 9.60 -14.53
C ARG A 228 0.99 9.05 -15.96
N LYS A 229 1.89 8.13 -16.28
CA LYS A 229 1.97 7.47 -17.59
C LYS A 229 0.72 6.64 -17.89
N ILE A 230 0.31 5.76 -16.98
CA ILE A 230 -0.89 4.92 -17.14
C ILE A 230 -2.16 5.76 -17.29
N THR A 231 -2.25 6.88 -16.56
CA THR A 231 -3.35 7.83 -16.67
C THR A 231 -3.39 8.47 -18.06
N LEU A 232 -2.25 8.91 -18.59
CA LEU A 232 -2.17 9.45 -19.95
C LEU A 232 -2.59 8.42 -20.99
N GLU A 233 -2.06 7.20 -20.90
CA GLU A 233 -2.41 6.10 -21.81
C GLU A 233 -3.93 5.83 -21.82
N GLY A 234 -4.55 5.80 -20.63
CA GLY A 234 -5.99 5.60 -20.48
C GLY A 234 -6.81 6.73 -21.12
N ILE A 235 -6.49 7.98 -20.79
CA ILE A 235 -7.23 9.16 -21.28
C ILE A 235 -7.08 9.33 -22.79
N VAL A 236 -5.86 9.21 -23.32
CA VAL A 236 -5.59 9.30 -24.76
C VAL A 236 -6.39 8.24 -25.49
N PHE A 237 -6.36 6.99 -25.01
CA PHE A 237 -7.11 5.93 -25.66
C PHE A 237 -8.62 6.16 -25.58
N CYS A 238 -9.15 6.54 -24.41
CA CYS A 238 -10.56 6.92 -24.25
C CYS A 238 -10.96 8.03 -25.22
N SER A 239 -10.11 9.05 -25.41
CA SER A 239 -10.38 10.17 -26.31
C SER A 239 -10.57 9.70 -27.75
N VAL A 240 -9.70 8.79 -28.22
CA VAL A 240 -9.81 8.19 -29.55
C VAL A 240 -11.11 7.38 -29.68
N ILE A 241 -11.47 6.58 -28.68
CA ILE A 241 -12.73 5.81 -28.67
C ILE A 241 -13.97 6.71 -28.68
N LEU A 242 -13.87 7.89 -28.05
CA LEU A 242 -14.91 8.93 -28.07
C LEU A 242 -14.94 9.74 -29.38
N GLY A 243 -14.13 9.36 -30.37
CA GLY A 243 -14.13 9.96 -31.71
C GLY A 243 -13.30 11.23 -31.84
N LYS A 244 -12.40 11.51 -30.90
CA LYS A 244 -11.42 12.61 -31.06
C LYS A 244 -10.41 12.22 -32.12
N ASN A 245 -10.31 13.03 -33.17
CA ASN A 245 -9.57 12.68 -34.38
C ASN A 245 -8.37 13.59 -34.64
N SER A 246 -8.09 14.53 -33.74
CA SER A 246 -6.94 15.43 -33.83
C SER A 246 -6.20 15.56 -32.49
N ILE A 247 -4.91 15.89 -32.56
CA ILE A 247 -4.06 16.10 -31.38
C ILE A 247 -4.60 17.23 -30.48
N ASP A 248 -5.14 18.30 -31.08
CA ASP A 248 -5.69 19.43 -30.32
C ASP A 248 -6.91 19.02 -29.49
N GLU A 249 -7.83 18.23 -30.06
CA GLU A 249 -9.00 17.74 -29.34
C GLU A 249 -8.63 16.79 -28.18
N ILE A 250 -7.63 15.93 -28.39
CA ILE A 250 -7.14 15.01 -27.34
C ILE A 250 -6.41 15.80 -26.25
N SER A 251 -5.63 16.81 -26.62
CA SER A 251 -4.93 17.68 -25.67
C SER A 251 -5.92 18.44 -24.79
N GLU A 252 -6.97 19.01 -25.39
CA GLU A 252 -8.04 19.69 -24.66
C GLU A 252 -8.76 18.73 -23.71
N MET A 253 -9.17 17.54 -24.19
CA MET A 253 -9.82 16.54 -23.32
C MET A 253 -8.90 16.10 -22.17
N THR A 254 -7.62 15.87 -22.46
CA THR A 254 -6.62 15.49 -21.44
C THR A 254 -6.50 16.56 -20.37
N TYR A 255 -6.44 17.83 -20.77
CA TYR A 255 -6.40 18.97 -19.85
C TYR A 255 -7.65 19.05 -18.97
N GLN A 256 -8.84 18.92 -19.57
CA GLN A 256 -10.12 18.98 -18.85
C GLN A 256 -10.31 17.84 -17.84
N VAL A 257 -9.88 16.62 -18.20
CA VAL A 257 -9.97 15.45 -17.30
C VAL A 257 -8.97 15.58 -16.15
N CYS A 258 -7.73 16.00 -16.43
CA CYS A 258 -6.69 16.02 -15.41
C CYS A 258 -6.78 17.20 -14.44
N LYS A 259 -7.54 18.26 -14.76
CA LYS A 259 -7.82 19.43 -13.89
C LYS A 259 -6.61 19.90 -13.08
N SER A 260 -5.45 20.08 -13.74
CA SER A 260 -4.16 20.49 -13.15
C SER A 260 -3.42 19.48 -12.25
N LYS A 261 -3.96 18.28 -11.99
CA LYS A 261 -3.24 17.22 -11.25
C LYS A 261 -1.97 16.79 -11.96
N TYR A 262 -2.05 16.65 -13.28
CA TYR A 262 -0.93 16.35 -14.16
C TYR A 262 -0.96 17.30 -15.36
N THR A 263 0.22 17.78 -15.75
CA THR A 263 0.43 18.47 -17.03
C THR A 263 1.13 17.53 -17.99
N TYR A 264 0.60 17.43 -19.21
CA TYR A 264 1.14 16.62 -20.29
C TYR A 264 1.46 17.51 -21.47
N THR A 265 2.60 17.25 -22.09
CA THR A 265 3.01 17.93 -23.33
C THR A 265 2.34 17.27 -24.53
N THR A 266 2.25 18.03 -25.63
CA THR A 266 1.78 17.49 -26.91
C THR A 266 2.62 16.33 -27.40
N GLU A 267 3.95 16.35 -27.19
CA GLU A 267 4.84 15.25 -27.60
C GLU A 267 4.53 13.97 -26.82
N GLU A 268 4.28 14.06 -25.52
CA GLU A 268 3.90 12.88 -24.72
C GLU A 268 2.59 12.25 -25.20
N ILE A 269 1.62 13.07 -25.62
CA ILE A 269 0.37 12.59 -26.21
C ILE A 269 0.64 11.89 -27.54
N ILE A 270 1.46 12.50 -28.41
CA ILE A 270 1.83 11.93 -29.71
C ILE A 270 2.56 10.59 -29.51
N ASP A 271 3.52 10.52 -28.60
CA ASP A 271 4.27 9.30 -28.31
C ASP A 271 3.37 8.21 -27.73
N THR A 272 2.42 8.58 -26.88
CA THR A 272 1.40 7.65 -26.36
C THR A 272 0.54 7.08 -27.48
N LEU A 273 0.10 7.91 -28.42
CA LEU A 273 -0.67 7.47 -29.59
C LEU A 273 0.15 6.56 -30.51
N ARG A 274 1.41 6.89 -30.78
CA ARG A 274 2.32 6.08 -31.63
C ARG A 274 2.60 4.70 -31.04
N ASN A 275 2.67 4.62 -29.71
CA ASN A 275 2.92 3.37 -29.00
C ASN A 275 1.64 2.52 -28.79
N ASN A 276 0.47 3.04 -29.18
CA ASN A 276 -0.79 2.33 -29.05
C ASN A 276 -1.04 1.45 -30.31
N PRO A 277 -1.10 0.11 -30.17
CA PRO A 277 -1.25 -0.81 -31.32
C PRO A 277 -2.61 -0.72 -32.03
N PHE A 278 -3.60 -0.05 -31.43
CA PHE A 278 -4.96 0.10 -31.97
C PHE A 278 -5.24 1.51 -32.49
N VAL A 279 -4.20 2.34 -32.64
CA VAL A 279 -4.31 3.71 -33.14
C VAL A 279 -3.31 3.95 -34.26
N THR A 280 -3.75 4.63 -35.32
CA THR A 280 -2.88 5.12 -36.39
C THR A 280 -2.97 6.63 -36.51
N ILE A 281 -1.83 7.26 -36.74
CA ILE A 281 -1.73 8.68 -37.04
C ILE A 281 -1.45 8.81 -38.54
N SER A 282 -2.41 9.33 -39.30
CA SER A 282 -2.24 9.68 -40.72
C SER A 282 -1.87 11.16 -40.87
N ASP A 283 -0.99 11.47 -41.82
CA ASP A 283 -0.53 12.82 -42.21
C ASP A 283 -0.24 13.77 -41.02
N SER A 284 0.28 13.21 -39.93
CA SER A 284 0.71 13.93 -38.71
C SER A 284 -0.39 14.63 -37.89
N ILE A 285 -1.66 14.55 -38.28
CA ILE A 285 -2.76 15.29 -37.62
C ILE A 285 -3.99 14.42 -37.36
N THR A 286 -4.31 13.50 -38.28
CA THR A 286 -5.57 12.74 -38.18
C THR A 286 -5.34 11.42 -37.46
N ILE A 287 -6.16 11.13 -36.46
CA ILE A 287 -6.07 9.95 -35.61
C ILE A 287 -7.22 9.02 -35.96
N ASN A 288 -6.89 7.79 -36.32
CA ASN A 288 -7.85 6.75 -36.65
C ASN A 288 -7.68 5.57 -35.69
N THR A 289 -8.80 4.96 -35.29
CA THR A 289 -8.78 3.64 -34.64
C THR A 289 -8.42 2.57 -35.66
N VAL A 290 -7.41 1.76 -35.38
CA VAL A 290 -7.12 0.54 -36.14
C VAL A 290 -8.12 -0.51 -35.70
N TYR A 291 -9.20 -0.64 -36.45
CA TYR A 291 -10.20 -1.66 -36.20
C TYR A 291 -9.68 -3.02 -36.69
N VAL A 292 -9.29 -3.89 -35.75
CA VAL A 292 -8.97 -5.29 -36.07
C VAL A 292 -10.01 -6.17 -35.41
N SER A 293 -11.02 -6.56 -36.19
CA SER A 293 -12.09 -7.47 -35.77
C SER A 293 -11.59 -8.75 -35.10
N ASN A 294 -10.36 -9.17 -35.41
CA ASN A 294 -9.74 -10.38 -34.87
C ASN A 294 -8.97 -10.20 -33.56
N ASN A 295 -8.84 -8.98 -33.00
CA ASN A 295 -8.14 -8.76 -31.74
C ASN A 295 -8.92 -7.95 -30.69
N MET A 296 -10.22 -8.21 -30.57
CA MET A 296 -11.09 -7.52 -29.60
C MET A 296 -10.73 -7.82 -28.14
N VAL A 297 -10.17 -8.99 -27.85
CA VAL A 297 -9.73 -9.35 -26.49
C VAL A 297 -8.61 -8.42 -26.03
N ASP A 298 -7.54 -8.28 -26.81
CA ASP A 298 -6.42 -7.41 -26.41
C ASP A 298 -6.82 -5.94 -26.47
N PHE A 299 -7.68 -5.54 -27.40
CA PHE A 299 -8.24 -4.19 -27.47
C PHE A 299 -8.92 -3.81 -26.15
N TYR A 300 -9.83 -4.64 -25.66
CA TYR A 300 -10.56 -4.35 -24.43
C TYR A 300 -9.70 -4.52 -23.17
N ARG A 301 -8.77 -5.48 -23.12
CA ARG A 301 -7.79 -5.55 -22.02
C ARG A 301 -7.00 -4.25 -21.92
N MET A 302 -6.45 -3.79 -23.04
CA MET A 302 -5.67 -2.56 -23.07
C MET A 302 -6.50 -1.32 -22.68
N LEU A 303 -7.78 -1.27 -23.08
CA LEU A 303 -8.70 -0.19 -22.72
C LEU A 303 -9.05 -0.20 -21.22
N LEU A 304 -9.36 -1.37 -20.68
CA LEU A 304 -9.98 -1.52 -19.36
C LEU A 304 -8.98 -1.71 -18.20
N GLU A 305 -7.73 -2.09 -18.48
CA GLU A 305 -6.65 -2.15 -17.48
C GLU A 305 -6.10 -0.76 -17.09
N ARG A 306 -6.62 0.30 -17.70
CA ARG A 306 -6.22 1.70 -17.49
C ARG A 306 -7.42 2.52 -17.00
N PRO A 307 -7.19 3.74 -16.48
CA PRO A 307 -8.27 4.66 -16.15
C PRO A 307 -9.22 4.88 -17.34
N LEU A 308 -10.50 4.56 -17.13
CA LEU A 308 -11.54 4.64 -18.15
C LEU A 308 -12.43 5.87 -17.89
N LEU A 309 -12.70 6.64 -18.95
CA LEU A 309 -13.73 7.68 -18.88
C LEU A 309 -15.12 7.03 -18.98
N PRO A 310 -16.08 7.32 -18.09
CA PRO A 310 -17.41 6.69 -18.11
C PRO A 310 -18.12 6.80 -19.46
N SER A 311 -17.96 7.92 -20.16
CA SER A 311 -18.54 8.16 -21.49
C SER A 311 -18.08 7.17 -22.57
N VAL A 312 -16.98 6.44 -22.34
CA VAL A 312 -16.56 5.38 -23.26
C VAL A 312 -17.57 4.24 -23.30
N ILE A 313 -18.21 3.92 -22.17
CA ILE A 313 -19.16 2.80 -22.11
C ILE A 313 -20.38 3.09 -22.99
N SER A 314 -20.80 4.35 -23.08
CA SER A 314 -21.92 4.79 -23.92
C SER A 314 -21.55 5.03 -25.40
N SER A 315 -20.26 4.92 -25.75
CA SER A 315 -19.76 5.14 -27.10
C SER A 315 -20.22 4.05 -28.08
N GLU A 316 -20.34 4.43 -29.35
CA GLU A 316 -20.73 3.51 -30.42
C GLU A 316 -19.72 2.37 -30.58
N ILE A 317 -18.42 2.69 -30.56
CA ILE A 317 -17.35 1.70 -30.68
C ILE A 317 -17.44 0.66 -29.56
N TYR A 318 -17.64 1.10 -28.31
CA TYR A 318 -17.79 0.18 -27.19
C TYR A 318 -19.02 -0.73 -27.34
N GLN A 319 -20.18 -0.14 -27.68
CA GLN A 319 -21.45 -0.86 -27.73
C GLN A 319 -21.55 -1.85 -28.91
N GLN A 320 -20.95 -1.52 -30.06
CA GLN A 320 -21.00 -2.35 -31.26
C GLN A 320 -20.02 -3.53 -31.22
N ASN A 321 -18.89 -3.38 -30.53
CA ASN A 321 -17.83 -4.39 -30.53
C ASN A 321 -18.08 -5.52 -29.51
N ILE A 322 -18.99 -5.31 -28.56
CA ILE A 322 -19.46 -6.36 -27.64
C ILE A 322 -20.48 -7.23 -28.38
N THR A 323 -19.95 -8.24 -29.06
CA THR A 323 -20.67 -9.16 -29.95
C THR A 323 -20.61 -10.60 -29.44
N GLU A 324 -21.40 -11.49 -30.05
CA GLU A 324 -21.31 -12.93 -29.79
C GLU A 324 -19.92 -13.50 -30.07
N ILE A 325 -19.17 -12.92 -31.02
CA ILE A 325 -17.79 -13.33 -31.32
C ILE A 325 -16.89 -13.08 -30.11
N LEU A 326 -16.96 -11.87 -29.53
CA LEU A 326 -16.22 -11.55 -28.31
C LEU A 326 -16.65 -12.43 -27.13
N LEU A 327 -17.96 -12.68 -26.98
CA LEU A 327 -18.46 -13.55 -25.92
C LEU A 327 -17.96 -14.98 -26.06
N ASN A 328 -17.89 -15.53 -27.28
CA ASN A 328 -17.33 -16.87 -27.48
C ASN A 328 -15.83 -16.92 -27.10
N ASN A 329 -15.05 -15.88 -27.43
CA ASN A 329 -13.66 -15.78 -26.99
C ASN A 329 -13.54 -15.71 -25.45
N ILE A 330 -14.44 -14.97 -24.80
CA ILE A 330 -14.54 -14.92 -23.33
C ILE A 330 -14.84 -16.31 -22.76
N CYS A 331 -15.78 -17.07 -23.34
CA CYS A 331 -16.07 -18.43 -22.88
C CYS A 331 -14.82 -19.33 -22.94
N GLU A 332 -14.00 -19.22 -23.99
CA GLU A 332 -12.73 -19.95 -24.10
C GLU A 332 -11.72 -19.51 -23.02
N ILE A 333 -11.60 -18.21 -22.75
CA ILE A 333 -10.74 -17.67 -21.65
C ILE A 333 -11.17 -18.23 -20.29
N GLN A 334 -12.47 -18.45 -20.09
CA GLN A 334 -13.05 -19.02 -18.88
C GLN A 334 -13.07 -20.57 -18.91
N GLY A 335 -12.16 -21.22 -19.63
CA GLY A 335 -12.03 -22.68 -19.65
C GLY A 335 -13.08 -23.40 -20.50
N GLY A 336 -13.71 -22.71 -21.46
CA GLY A 336 -14.65 -23.29 -22.41
C GLY A 336 -16.06 -23.47 -21.86
N ILE A 337 -16.54 -22.56 -20.99
CA ILE A 337 -17.90 -22.61 -20.46
C ILE A 337 -18.95 -22.57 -21.57
N LYS A 338 -20.02 -23.37 -21.41
CA LYS A 338 -21.13 -23.46 -22.34
C LYS A 338 -22.34 -22.73 -21.77
N LEU A 339 -22.64 -21.59 -22.37
CA LEU A 339 -23.81 -20.77 -22.07
C LEU A 339 -25.00 -21.17 -22.95
N THR A 340 -26.19 -21.19 -22.35
CA THR A 340 -27.48 -21.25 -23.06
C THR A 340 -27.75 -19.96 -23.84
N VAL A 341 -28.75 -19.97 -24.73
CA VAL A 341 -29.11 -18.79 -25.54
C VAL A 341 -29.51 -17.60 -24.67
N GLU A 342 -30.29 -17.84 -23.61
CA GLU A 342 -30.74 -16.82 -22.67
C GLU A 342 -29.55 -16.23 -21.88
N GLU A 343 -28.67 -17.08 -21.37
CA GLU A 343 -27.45 -16.65 -20.66
C GLU A 343 -26.53 -15.83 -21.57
N LYS A 344 -26.36 -16.22 -22.84
CA LYS A 344 -25.57 -15.44 -23.79
C LYS A 344 -26.13 -14.03 -23.97
N GLN A 345 -27.45 -13.91 -24.13
CA GLN A 345 -28.10 -12.60 -24.27
C GLN A 345 -27.93 -11.74 -23.01
N ASN A 346 -28.08 -12.33 -21.82
CA ASN A 346 -27.88 -11.62 -20.56
C ASN A 346 -26.43 -11.20 -20.36
N CYS A 347 -25.46 -12.08 -20.64
CA CYS A 347 -24.03 -11.75 -20.62
C CYS A 347 -23.73 -10.56 -21.53
N LEU A 348 -24.19 -10.57 -22.79
CA LEU A 348 -23.96 -9.45 -23.72
C LEU A 348 -24.53 -8.14 -23.19
N LYS A 349 -25.72 -8.16 -22.56
CA LYS A 349 -26.29 -6.97 -21.94
C LYS A 349 -25.42 -6.47 -20.78
N ILE A 350 -24.99 -7.35 -19.88
CA ILE A 350 -24.15 -6.94 -18.74
C ILE A 350 -22.82 -6.36 -19.23
N LEU A 351 -22.15 -7.05 -20.15
CA LEU A 351 -20.86 -6.61 -20.69
C LEU A 351 -20.96 -5.24 -21.35
N LYS A 352 -22.09 -4.92 -21.99
CA LYS A 352 -22.37 -3.59 -22.56
C LYS A 352 -22.65 -2.52 -21.51
N LEU A 353 -23.03 -2.90 -20.29
CA LEU A 353 -23.38 -1.98 -19.22
C LEU A 353 -22.28 -1.84 -18.15
N SER A 354 -21.28 -2.73 -18.12
CA SER A 354 -20.23 -2.70 -17.11
C SER A 354 -18.85 -2.98 -17.70
N ALA A 355 -18.01 -1.97 -17.57
CA ALA A 355 -16.59 -2.04 -17.89
C ALA A 355 -15.87 -3.04 -16.98
N GLN A 356 -16.19 -3.07 -15.68
CA GLN A 356 -15.61 -4.01 -14.74
C GLN A 356 -16.00 -5.45 -15.10
N ALA A 357 -17.27 -5.68 -15.46
CA ALA A 357 -17.75 -7.00 -15.87
C ALA A 357 -17.02 -7.50 -17.12
N LEU A 358 -16.78 -6.62 -18.10
CA LEU A 358 -16.01 -6.96 -19.28
C LEU A 358 -14.53 -7.24 -18.96
N LEU A 359 -13.91 -6.46 -18.07
CA LEU A 359 -12.51 -6.68 -17.68
C LEU A 359 -12.34 -8.06 -17.01
N ILE A 360 -13.18 -8.40 -16.02
CA ILE A 360 -13.07 -9.69 -15.33
C ILE A 360 -13.31 -10.87 -16.29
N SER A 361 -14.19 -10.71 -17.28
CA SER A 361 -14.46 -11.73 -18.29
C SER A 361 -13.26 -11.99 -19.21
N LEU A 362 -12.41 -10.99 -19.39
CA LEU A 362 -11.20 -11.08 -20.20
C LEU A 362 -10.00 -11.60 -19.39
N THR A 363 -10.14 -11.81 -18.08
CA THR A 363 -9.11 -12.39 -17.21
C THR A 363 -9.52 -13.81 -16.81
N PRO A 364 -8.66 -14.82 -16.94
CA PRO A 364 -9.01 -16.19 -16.57
C PRO A 364 -9.30 -16.31 -15.07
N ASP A 365 -10.50 -16.78 -14.71
CA ASP A 365 -10.82 -17.11 -13.32
C ASP A 365 -10.21 -18.49 -12.99
N SER A 366 -9.35 -18.54 -11.97
CA SER A 366 -8.63 -19.76 -11.58
C SER A 366 -9.57 -20.86 -11.08
N PHE A 367 -10.65 -20.51 -10.38
CA PHE A 367 -11.64 -21.48 -9.92
C PHE A 367 -12.38 -22.10 -11.11
N ILE A 368 -12.85 -21.27 -12.04
CA ILE A 368 -13.58 -21.73 -13.23
C ILE A 368 -12.67 -22.61 -14.09
N ASN A 369 -11.45 -22.16 -14.39
CA ASN A 369 -10.51 -22.92 -15.22
C ASN A 369 -10.11 -24.27 -14.57
N ASN A 370 -9.88 -24.29 -13.26
CA ASN A 370 -9.62 -25.53 -12.54
C ASN A 370 -10.82 -26.48 -12.54
N ALA A 371 -12.04 -25.95 -12.43
CA ALA A 371 -13.25 -26.76 -12.51
C ALA A 371 -13.40 -27.38 -13.91
N MET A 372 -13.26 -26.57 -14.96
CA MET A 372 -13.46 -26.97 -16.35
C MET A 372 -12.38 -27.92 -16.89
N SER A 373 -11.19 -27.95 -16.28
CA SER A 373 -10.13 -28.91 -16.63
C SER A 373 -10.34 -30.32 -16.02
N SER A 374 -11.37 -30.51 -15.18
CA SER A 374 -11.65 -31.79 -14.53
C SER A 374 -12.17 -32.85 -15.53
N PRO A 375 -11.68 -34.11 -15.45
CA PRO A 375 -12.12 -35.20 -16.34
C PRO A 375 -13.50 -35.77 -16.01
N TYR A 376 -14.17 -35.29 -14.95
CA TYR A 376 -15.46 -35.80 -14.49
C TYR A 376 -16.66 -34.98 -15.01
N ARG A 377 -17.86 -35.56 -14.97
CA ARG A 377 -19.16 -35.09 -15.54
C ARG A 377 -19.22 -33.60 -15.91
N LEU A 378 -18.91 -33.32 -17.18
CA LEU A 378 -18.86 -31.99 -17.80
C LEU A 378 -20.11 -31.12 -17.55
N ASN A 379 -21.31 -31.70 -17.46
CA ASN A 379 -22.55 -30.90 -17.38
C ASN A 379 -22.82 -30.27 -15.99
N GLU A 380 -22.62 -31.02 -14.91
CA GLU A 380 -22.79 -30.49 -13.54
C GLU A 380 -21.69 -29.46 -13.22
N ILE A 381 -20.46 -29.73 -13.67
CA ILE A 381 -19.33 -28.81 -13.54
C ILE A 381 -19.57 -27.53 -14.34
N ASN A 382 -20.05 -27.64 -15.59
CA ASN A 382 -20.39 -26.48 -16.41
C ASN A 382 -21.46 -25.61 -15.74
N LYS A 383 -22.46 -26.22 -15.11
CA LYS A 383 -23.51 -25.46 -14.39
C LYS A 383 -22.90 -24.61 -13.28
N VAL A 384 -22.08 -25.20 -12.42
CA VAL A 384 -21.41 -24.49 -11.31
C VAL A 384 -20.47 -23.39 -11.83
N ALA A 385 -19.72 -23.68 -12.89
CA ALA A 385 -18.83 -22.72 -13.55
C ALA A 385 -19.60 -21.52 -14.12
N VAL A 386 -20.73 -21.77 -14.79
CA VAL A 386 -21.60 -20.72 -15.34
C VAL A 386 -22.24 -19.91 -14.22
N GLU A 387 -22.77 -20.55 -13.17
CA GLU A 387 -23.32 -19.84 -12.00
C GLU A 387 -22.29 -18.91 -11.36
N LYS A 388 -21.04 -19.39 -11.17
CA LYS A 388 -19.94 -18.56 -10.65
C LYS A 388 -19.61 -17.39 -11.58
N TYR A 389 -19.52 -17.65 -12.88
CA TYR A 389 -19.23 -16.61 -13.88
C TYR A 389 -20.30 -15.51 -13.88
N LEU A 390 -21.59 -15.90 -13.93
CA LEU A 390 -22.72 -14.96 -13.90
C LEU A 390 -22.77 -14.18 -12.58
N GLY A 391 -22.46 -14.83 -11.45
CA GLY A 391 -22.32 -14.16 -10.16
C GLY A 391 -21.24 -13.08 -10.18
N ASN A 392 -20.06 -13.37 -10.72
CA ASN A 392 -18.96 -12.41 -10.84
C ASN A 392 -19.36 -11.21 -11.73
N LEU A 393 -20.04 -11.45 -12.87
CA LEU A 393 -20.53 -10.39 -13.76
C LEU A 393 -21.47 -9.43 -13.03
N MET A 394 -22.34 -9.97 -12.19
CA MET A 394 -23.35 -9.21 -11.49
C MET A 394 -22.77 -8.39 -10.34
N GLU A 395 -21.81 -8.94 -9.60
CA GLU A 395 -21.05 -8.20 -8.60
C GLU A 395 -20.26 -7.05 -9.25
N ALA A 396 -19.65 -7.29 -10.41
CA ALA A 396 -18.93 -6.25 -11.15
C ALA A 396 -19.87 -5.13 -11.64
N LEU A 397 -21.06 -5.48 -12.14
CA LEU A 397 -22.09 -4.52 -12.54
C LEU A 397 -22.57 -3.69 -11.35
N GLU A 398 -22.84 -4.31 -10.20
CA GLU A 398 -23.24 -3.61 -8.98
C GLU A 398 -22.15 -2.63 -8.52
N ASN A 399 -20.89 -3.04 -8.56
CA ASN A 399 -19.75 -2.19 -8.23
C ASN A 399 -19.61 -0.98 -9.17
N ASP A 400 -19.80 -1.15 -10.48
CA ASP A 400 -19.76 -0.01 -11.41
C ASP A 400 -20.91 0.97 -11.16
N PHE A 401 -22.14 0.47 -10.96
CA PHE A 401 -23.30 1.33 -10.69
C PHE A 401 -23.25 2.00 -9.31
N SER A 402 -22.46 1.48 -8.37
CA SER A 402 -22.20 2.16 -7.09
C SER A 402 -21.37 3.45 -7.23
N LYS A 403 -20.67 3.64 -8.37
CA LYS A 403 -19.88 4.84 -8.67
C LYS A 403 -20.77 5.89 -9.32
N GLN A 404 -20.89 7.07 -8.70
CA GLN A 404 -21.75 8.16 -9.18
C GLN A 404 -21.44 8.55 -10.64
N GLU A 405 -20.16 8.62 -11.02
CA GLU A 405 -19.73 9.03 -12.37
C GLU A 405 -20.22 8.08 -13.47
N TYR A 406 -20.29 6.78 -13.17
CA TYR A 406 -20.84 5.78 -14.09
C TYR A 406 -22.35 5.94 -14.17
N TRP A 407 -23.02 6.07 -13.02
CA TRP A 407 -24.46 6.28 -12.98
C TRP A 407 -24.92 7.53 -13.73
N ASP A 408 -24.22 8.66 -13.57
CA ASP A 408 -24.54 9.92 -14.24
C ASP A 408 -24.48 9.78 -15.77
N GLU A 409 -23.49 9.04 -16.28
CA GLU A 409 -23.37 8.75 -17.72
C GLU A 409 -24.53 7.87 -18.20
N PHE A 410 -24.92 6.85 -17.44
CA PHE A 410 -26.06 6.00 -17.77
C PHE A 410 -27.39 6.75 -17.75
N HIS A 411 -27.65 7.53 -16.70
CA HIS A 411 -28.84 8.39 -16.58
C HIS A 411 -28.96 9.32 -17.78
N LYS A 412 -27.87 10.02 -18.13
CA LYS A 412 -27.83 10.97 -19.24
C LYS A 412 -28.03 10.32 -20.61
N LYS A 413 -27.44 9.15 -20.85
CA LYS A 413 -27.46 8.52 -22.18
C LYS A 413 -28.72 7.69 -22.44
N PHE A 414 -29.18 6.94 -21.44
CA PHE A 414 -30.23 5.92 -21.61
C PHE A 414 -31.57 6.32 -20.99
N ASP A 415 -31.67 7.54 -20.47
CA ASP A 415 -32.88 8.11 -19.85
C ASP A 415 -33.46 7.22 -18.74
N ILE A 416 -32.57 6.74 -17.87
CA ILE A 416 -32.91 5.85 -16.76
C ILE A 416 -33.08 6.70 -15.50
N GLU A 417 -34.28 6.74 -14.92
CA GLU A 417 -34.54 7.50 -13.68
C GLU A 417 -33.92 6.84 -12.45
N THR A 418 -34.05 5.51 -12.34
CA THR A 418 -33.58 4.73 -11.19
C THR A 418 -33.25 3.30 -11.61
N TYR A 419 -32.41 2.64 -10.82
CA TYR A 419 -32.10 1.22 -10.95
C TYR A 419 -32.29 0.51 -9.61
N SER A 420 -32.57 -0.79 -9.66
CA SER A 420 -32.59 -1.64 -8.47
C SER A 420 -31.92 -2.97 -8.75
N PHE A 421 -31.03 -3.37 -7.84
CA PHE A 421 -30.53 -4.74 -7.75
C PHE A 421 -31.36 -5.47 -6.69
N SER A 422 -32.04 -6.56 -7.06
CA SER A 422 -32.80 -7.37 -6.11
C SER A 422 -32.28 -8.80 -6.07
N LYS A 423 -31.92 -9.28 -4.87
CA LYS A 423 -31.71 -10.70 -4.56
C LYS A 423 -32.95 -11.22 -3.84
N LYS A 424 -33.52 -12.34 -4.28
CA LYS A 424 -34.77 -12.87 -3.70
C LYS A 424 -34.48 -14.01 -2.71
N LEU A 425 -34.78 -13.78 -1.44
CA LEU A 425 -34.82 -14.84 -0.42
C LEU A 425 -36.17 -15.57 -0.52
N VAL A 426 -36.16 -16.88 -0.77
CA VAL A 426 -37.38 -17.70 -0.77
C VAL A 426 -37.34 -18.61 0.45
N ILE A 427 -38.22 -18.35 1.41
CA ILE A 427 -38.45 -19.23 2.55
C ILE A 427 -39.62 -20.15 2.18
N ASN A 428 -39.35 -21.41 1.89
CA ASN A 428 -40.40 -22.39 1.63
C ASN A 428 -40.99 -22.88 2.95
N ALA A 429 -42.28 -22.62 3.18
CA ALA A 429 -43.03 -23.19 4.29
C ALA A 429 -43.41 -24.66 3.99
N GLY A 430 -42.40 -25.52 3.89
CA GLY A 430 -42.52 -26.98 3.78
C GLY A 430 -41.82 -27.68 4.96
N LYS A 431 -42.08 -28.98 5.16
CA LYS A 431 -41.78 -29.74 6.40
C LYS A 431 -40.33 -29.71 6.93
N ASP A 432 -39.36 -29.26 6.14
CA ASP A 432 -37.94 -29.19 6.54
C ASP A 432 -37.34 -27.78 6.60
N ASN A 433 -38.15 -26.70 6.63
CA ASN A 433 -37.66 -25.32 6.79
C ASN A 433 -36.42 -25.01 5.93
N GLU A 434 -36.43 -25.43 4.65
CA GLU A 434 -35.31 -25.17 3.76
C GLU A 434 -35.23 -23.67 3.44
N LEU A 435 -34.08 -23.09 3.77
CA LEU A 435 -33.74 -21.71 3.49
C LEU A 435 -33.01 -21.69 2.14
N ILE A 436 -33.75 -21.39 1.07
CA ILE A 436 -33.21 -21.36 -0.29
C ILE A 436 -32.97 -19.89 -0.67
N ILE A 437 -31.71 -19.50 -0.78
CA ILE A 437 -31.34 -18.23 -1.40
C ILE A 437 -31.43 -18.47 -2.91
N GLN A 438 -32.37 -17.81 -3.60
CA GLN A 438 -32.33 -17.78 -5.06
C GLN A 438 -31.27 -16.74 -5.46
N ASP A 439 -30.08 -17.21 -5.79
CA ASP A 439 -28.93 -16.42 -6.25
C ASP A 439 -29.11 -15.87 -7.69
N ALA A 440 -30.35 -15.55 -8.09
CA ALA A 440 -30.64 -14.92 -9.36
C ALA A 440 -30.77 -13.40 -9.16
N PRO A 441 -29.71 -12.61 -9.38
CA PRO A 441 -29.82 -11.16 -9.33
C PRO A 441 -30.61 -10.68 -10.56
N MET A 442 -31.54 -9.76 -10.31
CA MET A 442 -32.33 -9.11 -11.36
C MET A 442 -32.02 -7.62 -11.37
N VAL A 443 -31.82 -7.07 -12.57
CA VAL A 443 -31.62 -5.63 -12.78
C VAL A 443 -32.84 -5.06 -13.49
N ARG A 444 -33.40 -4.01 -12.88
CA ARG A 444 -34.52 -3.25 -13.44
C ARG A 444 -34.12 -1.80 -13.59
N PHE A 445 -34.41 -1.23 -14.75
CA PHE A 445 -34.36 0.22 -14.98
C PHE A 445 -35.78 0.76 -15.06
N VAL A 446 -35.98 1.95 -14.51
CA VAL A 446 -37.24 2.69 -14.63
C VAL A 446 -37.01 3.84 -15.62
N GLN A 447 -37.76 3.86 -16.71
CA GLN A 447 -37.71 4.93 -17.72
C GLN A 447 -38.83 5.94 -17.51
N CYS A 448 -38.58 7.18 -17.92
CA CYS A 448 -39.60 8.23 -18.00
C CYS A 448 -40.32 8.12 -19.35
N ASP A 449 -41.63 7.90 -19.34
CA ASP A 449 -42.41 7.98 -20.58
C ASP A 449 -42.98 9.40 -20.74
N ILE A 450 -43.08 9.90 -21.98
CA ILE A 450 -43.59 11.25 -22.31
C ILE A 450 -45.06 11.41 -21.85
N SER A 451 -45.74 10.28 -21.58
CA SER A 451 -47.10 10.15 -21.07
C SER A 451 -47.24 10.34 -19.54
N GLY A 452 -46.13 10.36 -18.78
CA GLY A 452 -46.14 10.43 -17.31
C GLY A 452 -46.31 9.10 -16.59
N GLU A 453 -46.41 7.97 -17.31
CA GLU A 453 -46.38 6.63 -16.70
C GLU A 453 -44.93 6.13 -16.57
N LYS A 454 -44.53 5.71 -15.35
CA LYS A 454 -43.22 5.13 -15.12
C LYS A 454 -43.19 3.70 -15.63
N GLN A 455 -42.41 3.44 -16.68
CA GLN A 455 -42.25 2.08 -17.21
C GLN A 455 -41.05 1.39 -16.54
N THR A 456 -41.29 0.24 -15.91
CA THR A 456 -40.21 -0.61 -15.39
C THR A 456 -39.82 -1.63 -16.46
N ILE A 457 -38.54 -1.63 -16.84
CA ILE A 457 -38.00 -2.52 -17.86
C ILE A 457 -37.04 -3.51 -17.19
N PRO A 458 -37.36 -4.83 -17.19
CA PRO A 458 -36.42 -5.85 -16.76
C PRO A 458 -35.34 -6.01 -17.82
N ILE A 459 -34.08 -5.96 -17.41
CA ILE A 459 -32.94 -5.97 -18.35
C ILE A 459 -32.22 -7.29 -18.32
N ILE A 460 -32.00 -7.81 -17.11
CA ILE A 460 -31.36 -9.10 -16.87
C ILE A 460 -32.23 -9.86 -15.88
N GLU A 461 -32.62 -11.08 -16.26
CA GLU A 461 -33.24 -12.05 -15.38
C GLU A 461 -32.52 -13.38 -15.59
N PHE A 462 -31.92 -13.92 -14.52
CA PHE A 462 -31.33 -15.25 -14.55
C PHE A 462 -32.35 -16.24 -14.00
N SER A 463 -32.92 -17.09 -14.87
CA SER A 463 -33.84 -18.12 -14.43
C SER A 463 -33.07 -19.36 -13.97
N ASN A 464 -33.06 -19.65 -12.66
CA ASN A 464 -32.69 -20.97 -12.17
C ASN A 464 -33.81 -21.96 -12.48
N SER A 465 -33.90 -22.40 -13.75
CA SER A 465 -34.83 -23.45 -14.13
C SER A 465 -34.28 -24.81 -13.73
N GLN A 466 -34.82 -25.39 -12.65
CA GLN A 466 -35.35 -26.76 -12.56
C GLN A 466 -35.66 -27.15 -11.10
N LEU A 467 -36.85 -26.75 -10.63
CA LEU A 467 -37.67 -27.61 -9.76
C LEU A 467 -38.89 -28.00 -10.58
N LYS A 468 -38.71 -28.91 -11.55
CA LYS A 468 -39.86 -29.63 -12.09
C LYS A 468 -40.25 -30.69 -11.08
N GLU A 469 -41.38 -30.45 -10.44
CA GLU A 469 -42.17 -31.46 -9.74
C GLU A 469 -42.31 -32.70 -10.64
N ASN A 470 -41.57 -33.75 -10.32
CA ASN A 470 -41.96 -35.09 -10.73
C ASN A 470 -42.82 -35.64 -9.58
N LYS A 471 -44.11 -35.74 -9.86
CA LYS A 471 -45.08 -36.50 -9.06
C LYS A 471 -44.73 -37.99 -9.02
#